data_AF-A0A1I2JZZ9-F1
#
_entry.id   AF-A0A1I2JZZ9-F1
#
_cell.length_a   1.000
_cell.length_b   1.000
_cell.length_c   1.000
_cell.angle_alpha   90.00
_cell.angle_beta   90.00
_cell.angle_gamma   90.00
#
_symmetry.space_group_name_H-M   'P 1'
#
loop_
_entity.id
_entity.type
_entity.pdbx_description
1 polymer ?
#
loop_
_entity_poly.entity_id
_entity_poly.type
_entity_poly.pdbx_seq_one_letter_code
_entity_poly.pdbx_strand_id
1 'polypeptide(L)' 'MVPFALAGVAAFALASLITWLGHAPQSWVEISVAGLVWGIPGTLTMVVHDRGRRRRRALTHPDFQVVEDKP' A
#
# COMPACT_ATOMS: atom_id res chain seq x y z
N MET A 1 5.01 -3.65 -3.36
CA MET A 1 3.77 -4.31 -2.90
C MET A 1 2.70 -3.28 -2.57
N VAL A 2 3.07 -2.20 -1.85
CA VAL A 2 2.20 -1.07 -1.54
C VAL A 2 1.37 -0.53 -2.73
N PRO A 3 1.87 -0.43 -3.98
CA PRO A 3 1.06 0.04 -5.11
C PRO A 3 -0.17 -0.85 -5.38
N PHE A 4 -0.05 -2.16 -5.18
CA PHE A 4 -1.15 -3.10 -5.37
C PHE A 4 -2.20 -3.00 -4.26
N ALA A 5 -1.77 -2.84 -3.00
CA ALA A 5 -2.70 -2.58 -1.90
C ALA A 5 -3.47 -1.27 -2.11
N LEU A 6 -2.78 -0.20 -2.52
CA LEU A 6 -3.42 1.07 -2.84
C LEU A 6 -4.41 0.95 -4.00
N ALA A 7 -4.07 0.19 -5.04
CA ALA A 7 -4.98 -0.08 -6.15
C ALA A 7 -6.26 -0.80 -5.70
N GLY A 8 -6.15 -1.79 -4.81
CA GLY A 8 -7.31 -2.48 -4.23
C GLY A 8 -8.20 -1.56 -3.40
N VAL A 9 -7.62 -0.76 -2.50
CA VAL A 9 -8.35 0.24 -1.70
C VAL A 9 -9.03 1.27 -2.59
N ALA A 10 -8.33 1.78 -3.62
CA ALA A 10 -8.88 2.74 -4.56
C ALA A 10 -10.06 2.16 -5.37
N ALA A 11 -9.98 0.88 -5.78
CA ALA A 11 -11.08 0.21 -6.46
C ALA A 11 -12.33 0.11 -5.57
N PHE A 12 -12.18 -0.22 -4.28
CA PHE A 12 -13.30 -0.25 -3.35
C PHE A 12 -13.86 1.14 -3.02
N ALA A 13 -13.00 2.16 -2.95
CA ALA A 13 -13.45 3.54 -2.79
C ALA A 13 -14.30 3.99 -3.99
N LEU A 14 -13.85 3.68 -5.21
CA LEU A 14 -14.62 3.94 -6.43
C LEU A 14 -15.92 3.13 -6.47
N ALA A 15 -15.89 1.85 -6.12
CA ALA A 15 -17.11 1.03 -6.06
C ALA A 15 -18.12 1.58 -5.03
N SER A 16 -17.65 2.02 -3.86
CA SER A 16 -18.51 2.64 -2.84
C SER A 16 -19.13 3.94 -3.36
N LEU A 17 -18.34 4.78 -4.05
CA LEU A 17 -18.82 6.03 -4.63
C LEU A 17 -19.87 5.78 -5.72
N ILE A 18 -19.59 4.85 -6.64
CA ILE A 18 -20.50 4.50 -7.75
C ILE A 18 -21.80 3.90 -7.24
N THR A 19 -21.73 2.96 -6.29
CA THR A 19 -22.93 2.31 -5.72
C THR A 19 -23.79 3.30 -4.96
N TRP A 20 -23.18 4.25 -4.24
CA TRP A 20 -23.90 5.30 -3.54
C TRP A 20 -24.60 6.28 -4.49
N LEU A 21 -23.89 6.79 -5.51
CA LEU A 21 -24.47 7.69 -6.53
C LEU A 21 -25.56 7.01 -7.36
N GLY A 22 -25.38 5.74 -7.68
CA GLY A 22 -26.31 4.95 -8.48
C GLY A 22 -27.56 4.49 -7.75
N HIS A 23 -27.73 4.84 -6.46
CA HIS A 23 -28.81 4.33 -5.61
C HIS A 23 -28.90 2.80 -5.65
N ALA A 24 -27.74 2.14 -5.67
CA ALA A 24 -27.66 0.69 -5.68
C ALA A 24 -28.28 0.10 -4.39
N PRO A 25 -28.69 -1.18 -4.40
CA PRO A 25 -29.20 -1.82 -3.19
C PRO A 25 -28.23 -1.66 -2.02
N GLN A 26 -28.75 -1.39 -0.83
CA GLN A 26 -27.95 -1.07 0.35
C GLN A 26 -26.85 -2.10 0.64
N SER A 27 -27.11 -3.39 0.38
CA SER A 27 -26.14 -4.47 0.52
C SER A 27 -24.88 -4.27 -0.32
N TRP A 28 -24.98 -3.71 -1.54
CA TRP A 28 -23.84 -3.42 -2.39
C TRP A 28 -22.98 -2.28 -1.86
N VAL A 29 -23.62 -1.25 -1.29
CA VAL A 29 -22.92 -0.15 -0.61
C VAL A 29 -22.20 -0.68 0.63
N GLU A 30 -22.86 -1.51 1.43
CA GLU A 30 -22.27 -2.14 2.62
C GLU A 30 -21.07 -3.02 2.26
N ILE A 31 -21.17 -3.86 1.23
CA ILE A 31 -20.07 -4.72 0.77
C ILE A 31 -18.88 -3.89 0.28
N SER A 32 -19.13 -2.86 -0.53
CA SER A 32 -18.06 -2.01 -1.07
C SER A 32 -17.35 -1.19 0.01
N VAL A 33 -18.10 -0.66 0.98
CA VAL A 33 -17.55 0.02 2.15
C VAL A 33 -16.80 -0.94 3.06
N ALA A 34 -17.32 -2.16 3.30
CA ALA A 34 -16.62 -3.18 4.07
C ALA A 34 -15.27 -3.54 3.42
N GLY A 35 -15.23 -3.69 2.10
CA GLY A 35 -13.99 -3.90 1.35
C GLY A 35 -13.00 -2.74 1.47
N LEU A 36 -13.50 -1.49 1.46
CA LEU A 36 -12.69 -0.30 1.66
C LEU A 36 -12.06 -0.28 3.07
N VAL A 37 -12.86 -0.53 4.10
CA VAL A 37 -12.41 -0.56 5.51
C VAL A 37 -11.41 -1.70 5.72
N TRP A 38 -11.67 -2.89 5.17
CA TRP A 38 -10.78 -4.04 5.28
C TRP A 38 -9.48 -3.88 4.47
N GLY A 39 -9.47 -2.99 3.48
CA GLY A 39 -8.26 -2.64 2.74
C GLY A 39 -7.23 -1.84 3.56
N ILE A 40 -7.65 -1.16 4.63
CA ILE A 40 -6.77 -0.38 5.52
C ILE A 40 -5.71 -1.27 6.20
N PRO A 41 -6.07 -2.35 6.94
CA PRO A 41 -5.07 -3.23 7.55
C PRO A 41 -4.18 -3.91 6.50
N GLY A 42 -4.72 -4.30 5.34
CA GLY A 42 -3.93 -4.85 4.24
C GLY A 42 -2.88 -3.88 3.70
N THR A 43 -3.22 -2.59 3.59
CA THR A 43 -2.29 -1.55 3.13
C THR A 43 -1.23 -1.25 4.18
N LEU A 44 -1.62 -1.17 5.46
CA LEU A 44 -0.70 -0.97 6.58
C LEU A 44 0.37 -2.06 6.64
N THR A 45 -0.03 -3.33 6.55
CA THR A 45 0.93 -4.46 6.56
C THR A 45 1.91 -4.38 5.41
N MET A 46 1.46 -4.02 4.20
CA MET A 46 2.35 -3.82 3.05
C MET A 46 3.32 -2.64 3.23
N VAL A 47 2.89 -1.53 3.83
CA VAL A 47 3.76 -0.37 4.11
C VAL A 47 4.84 -0.75 5.12
N VAL A 48 4.47 -1.44 6.21
CA VAL A 48 5.43 -1.94 7.21
C VAL A 48 6.40 -2.93 6.59
N HIS A 49 5.91 -3.84 5.75
CA HIS A 49 6.74 -4.80 5.04
C HIS A 49 7.74 -4.12 4.09
N ASP A 50 7.31 -3.11 3.31
CA ASP A 50 8.21 -2.37 2.41
C ASP A 50 9.23 -1.53 3.18
N ARG A 51 8.88 -0.98 4.36
CA ARG A 51 9.83 -0.32 5.27
C ARG A 51 10.92 -1.29 5.74
N GLY A 52 10.55 -2.50 6.14
CA GLY A 52 11.50 -3.57 6.50
C GLY A 52 12.40 -3.97 5.32
N ARG A 53 11.84 -4.08 4.11
CA ARG A 53 12.60 -4.34 2.89
C ARG A 53 13.58 -3.21 2.56
N ARG A 54 13.16 -1.95 2.68
CA ARG A 54 14.01 -0.77 2.44
C ARG A 54 15.15 -0.68 3.45
N ARG A 55 14.88 -0.96 4.74
CA ARG A 55 15.90 -0.97 5.80
C ARG A 55 16.99 -2.03 5.55
N ARG A 56 16.61 -3.21 5.06
CA ARG A 56 17.60 -4.26 4.69
C ARG A 56 18.48 -3.85 3.52
N ARG A 57 17.92 -3.23 2.47
CA ARG A 57 18.70 -2.73 1.32
C ARG A 57 19.72 -1.65 1.72
N ALA A 58 19.36 -0.76 2.64
CA ALA A 58 20.28 0.26 3.16
C ALA A 58 21.47 -0.35 3.92
N LEU A 59 21.31 -1.53 4.53
CA LEU A 59 22.39 -2.24 5.23
C LEU A 59 23.26 -3.10 4.29
N THR A 60 22.83 -3.35 3.05
CA THR A 60 23.57 -4.18 2.07
C THR A 60 24.43 -3.36 1.12
N HIS A 61 24.28 -2.03 1.10
CA HIS A 61 25.21 -1.11 0.44
C HIS A 61 26.03 -0.38 1.50
N PRO A 62 27.13 -0.96 2.01
CA PRO A 62 28.18 -0.14 2.60
C PRO A 62 28.72 0.74 1.46
N ASP A 63 28.62 2.06 1.58
CA ASP A 63 29.33 2.98 0.71
C ASP A 63 30.82 2.63 0.80
N PHE A 64 31.34 1.94 -0.22
CA PHE A 64 32.74 1.57 -0.30
C PHE A 64 33.50 2.84 -0.67
N GLN A 65 33.90 3.63 0.34
CA GLN A 65 34.85 4.71 0.12
C GLN A 65 36.25 4.10 0.06
N VAL A 66 36.75 3.89 -1.16
CA VAL A 66 38.17 3.64 -1.39
C VAL A 66 38.88 4.97 -1.12
N VAL A 67 39.41 5.12 0.08
CA VAL A 67 40.37 6.20 0.38
C VAL A 67 41.65 5.83 -0.35
N GLU A 68 41.89 6.45 -1.51
CA GLU A 68 43.21 6.41 -2.14
C GLU A 68 44.18 7.21 -1.28
N ASP A 69 44.90 6.52 -0.41
CA ASP A 69 46.06 7.07 0.28
C ASP A 69 47.20 7.13 -0.74
N LYS A 70 47.49 8.32 -1.25
CA LYS A 70 48.59 8.55 -2.19
C LYS A 70 49.80 9.12 -1.42
N PRO A 71 50.98 8.50 -1.51
CA PRO A 71 52.22 9.00 -0.89
C PRO A 71 52.75 10.27 -1.56
#